data_AF-A0A2L0GNK3-F1
#
_entry.id   AF-A0A2L0GNK3-F1
#
_cell.length_a   1.000
_cell.length_b   1.000
_cell.length_c   1.000
_cell.angle_alpha   90.00
_cell.angle_beta   90.00
_cell.angle_gamma   90.00
#
_symmetry.space_group_name_H-M   'P 1'
#
loop_
_entity.id
_entity.type
_entity.pdbx_description
1 polymer ?
#
loop_
_entity_poly.entity_id
_entity_poly.type
_entity_poly.pdbx_seq_one_letter_code
_entity_poly.pdbx_strand_id
1 'polypeptide(L)' 'MWRLWFYFDIRRTLVALHVGLAVLAFTIHFILLSTENYNWLEDASAAPAQAAIESSEAPAAG' A
#
# COMPACT_ATOMS: atom_id res chain seq x y z
N MET A 1 -19.91 -32.49 -14.10
CA MET A 1 -19.44 -31.24 -13.46
C MET A 1 -18.46 -30.42 -14.33
N TRP A 2 -18.20 -30.79 -15.59
CA TRP A 2 -17.39 -30.00 -16.54
C TRP A 2 -18.12 -28.86 -17.28
N ARG A 3 -19.46 -28.82 -17.20
CA ARG A 3 -20.29 -27.88 -17.99
C ARG A 3 -20.18 -26.42 -17.51
N LEU A 4 -19.73 -26.21 -16.26
CA LEU A 4 -19.49 -24.88 -15.70
C LEU A 4 -18.42 -24.12 -16.52
N TRP A 5 -17.43 -24.83 -17.07
CA TRP A 5 -16.36 -24.25 -17.90
C TRP A 5 -16.82 -23.78 -19.28
N PHE A 6 -17.99 -24.20 -19.77
CA PHE A 6 -18.53 -23.69 -21.04
C PHE A 6 -19.21 -22.33 -20.90
N TYR A 7 -19.68 -21.99 -19.70
CA TYR A 7 -20.33 -20.71 -19.41
C TYR A 7 -19.36 -19.68 -18.83
N PHE A 8 -18.35 -20.18 -18.11
CA PHE A 8 -17.29 -19.36 -17.55
C PHE A 8 -16.06 -19.40 -18.46
N ASP A 9 -15.85 -18.32 -19.21
CA ASP A 9 -14.60 -18.09 -19.94
C ASP A 9 -13.42 -18.22 -18.98
N ILE A 10 -12.63 -19.28 -19.17
CA ILE A 10 -11.52 -19.72 -18.31
C ILE A 10 -10.59 -18.58 -17.89
N ARG A 11 -10.35 -17.67 -18.83
CA ARG A 11 -9.49 -16.50 -18.61
C ARG A 11 -10.15 -15.50 -17.68
N ARG A 12 -11.45 -15.26 -17.82
CA ARG A 12 -12.18 -14.28 -17.02
C ARG A 12 -12.33 -14.73 -15.58
N THR A 13 -12.54 -16.03 -15.31
CA THR A 13 -12.60 -16.54 -13.93
C THR A 13 -11.26 -16.49 -13.23
N LEU A 14 -10.17 -16.86 -13.90
CA LEU A 14 -8.81 -16.72 -13.35
C LEU A 14 -8.47 -15.26 -13.04
N VAL A 15 -8.79 -14.35 -13.96
CA VAL A 15 -8.58 -12.90 -13.77
C VAL A 15 -9.47 -12.37 -12.65
N ALA A 16 -10.76 -12.73 -12.61
CA ALA A 16 -11.67 -12.27 -11.56
C ALA A 16 -11.23 -12.74 -10.16
N LEU A 17 -10.71 -13.97 -10.05
CA LEU A 17 -10.15 -14.47 -8.79
C LEU A 17 -8.88 -13.70 -8.41
N HIS A 18 -7.95 -13.50 -9.35
CA HIS A 18 -6.73 -12.73 -9.09
C HIS A 18 -7.03 -11.27 -8.71
N VAL A 19 -7.91 -10.61 -9.46
CA VAL A 19 -8.31 -9.23 -9.21
C VAL A 19 -9.08 -9.12 -7.89
N GLY A 20 -9.99 -10.05 -7.61
CA GLY A 20 -10.72 -10.09 -6.33
C GLY A 20 -9.77 -10.21 -5.13
N LEU A 21 -8.79 -11.12 -5.20
CA LEU A 21 -7.78 -11.28 -4.15
C LEU A 21 -6.85 -10.06 -4.07
N ALA A 22 -6.43 -9.49 -5.20
CA ALA A 22 -5.56 -8.32 -5.23
C ALA A 22 -6.26 -7.10 -4.62
N VAL A 23 -7.51 -6.82 -5.02
CA VAL A 23 -8.31 -5.72 -4.47
C VAL A 23 -8.52 -5.92 -2.98
N LEU A 24 -8.84 -7.13 -2.52
CA LEU A 24 -8.98 -7.44 -1.10
C LEU A 24 -7.67 -7.18 -0.34
N ALA A 25 -6.53 -7.64 -0.87
CA ALA A 25 -5.22 -7.43 -0.26
C ALA A 25 -4.88 -5.94 -0.16
N PHE A 26 -5.02 -5.18 -1.26
CA PHE A 26 -4.76 -3.74 -1.26
C PHE A 26 -5.68 -3.02 -0.28
N THR A 27 -6.97 -3.32 -0.27
CA THR A 27 -7.93 -2.69 0.66
C THR A 27 -7.47 -2.86 2.12
N ILE A 28 -7.05 -4.06 2.51
CA ILE A 28 -6.54 -4.31 3.87
C ILE A 28 -5.26 -3.49 4.12
N HIS A 29 -4.30 -3.51 3.20
CA HIS A 29 -3.04 -2.77 3.38
C HIS A 29 -3.27 -1.26 3.49
N PHE A 30 -4.12 -0.70 2.62
CA PHE A 30 -4.49 0.72 2.67
C PHE A 30 -5.14 1.10 4.01
N ILE A 31 -5.94 0.22 4.61
CA ILE A 31 -6.53 0.44 5.93
C ILE A 31 -5.45 0.47 7.02
N LEU A 32 -4.51 -0.48 7.03
CA LEU A 32 -3.41 -0.48 8.00
C LEU A 32 -2.54 0.77 7.86
N LEU A 33 -2.20 1.13 6.62
CA LEU A 33 -1.34 2.27 6.31
C LEU A 33 -2.03 3.62 6.56
N SER A 34 -3.36 3.69 6.49
CA SER A 34 -4.14 4.87 6.89
C SER A 34 -4.23 5.05 8.41
N THR A 35 -3.88 4.04 9.21
CA THR A 35 -4.03 4.09 10.66
C THR A 35 -2.73 4.56 11.31
N GLU A 36 -2.78 5.63 12.11
CA GLU A 36 -1.63 6.26 12.80
C GLU A 36 -0.69 5.24 13.50
N ASN A 37 -1.24 4.15 14.06
CA ASN A 37 -0.48 3.13 14.80
C ASN A 37 0.11 2.00 13.95
N TYR A 38 -0.44 1.73 12.76
CA TYR A 38 -0.01 0.63 11.89
C TYR A 38 0.61 1.15 10.59
N ASN A 39 0.72 2.47 10.44
CA ASN A 39 1.39 3.13 9.33
C ASN A 39 2.91 3.02 9.49
N TRP A 40 3.46 1.89 9.05
CA TRP A 40 4.89 1.65 9.06
C TRP A 40 5.69 2.60 8.14
N LEU A 41 5.03 3.36 7.26
CA LEU A 41 5.69 4.37 6.42
C LEU A 41 5.83 5.72 7.15
N GLU A 42 4.90 6.07 8.03
CA GLU A 42 4.97 7.27 8.87
C GLU A 42 5.83 7.05 10.12
N ASP A 43 5.83 5.85 10.72
CA ASP A 43 6.76 5.52 11.81
C ASP A 43 8.23 5.64 11.38
N ALA A 44 8.55 5.31 10.12
CA ALA A 44 9.87 5.57 9.55
C ALA A 44 10.17 7.07 9.35
N SER A 45 9.14 7.92 9.25
CA SER A 45 9.23 9.39 9.20
C SER A 45 9.33 10.02 10.60
N ALA A 46 9.04 9.27 11.67
CA ALA A 46 9.34 9.66 13.04
C ALA A 46 10.84 9.57 13.39
N ALA A 47 11.68 9.06 12.49
CA ALA A 47 13.09 9.44 12.43
C ALA A 47 13.19 10.72 11.58
N PRO A 48 13.80 11.81 12.10
CA PRO A 48 13.51 13.17 11.67
C PRO A 48 14.20 13.49 10.34
N ALA A 49 13.69 12.97 9.23
CA ALA A 49 14.07 13.38 7.89
C ALA A 49 13.64 14.84 7.61
N GLN A 50 12.64 15.33 8.35
CA GLN A 50 12.20 16.73 8.31
C GLN A 50 13.12 17.68 9.11
N ALA A 51 13.81 17.19 10.16
CA ALA A 51 14.81 18.02 10.87
C ALA A 51 16.14 18.13 10.10
N ALA A 52 16.46 17.19 9.21
CA ALA A 52 17.67 17.25 8.39
C ALA A 52 17.63 18.39 7.34
N ILE A 53 16.42 18.78 6.90
CA ILE A 53 16.23 19.88 5.94
C ILE A 53 16.31 21.26 6.63
N GLU A 54 15.78 21.39 7.85
CA GLU A 54 15.94 22.60 8.68
C GLU A 54 17.38 22.77 9.21
N SER A 55 18.13 21.68 9.39
CA SER A 55 19.52 21.75 9.88
C SER A 55 20.52 22.28 8.83
N SER A 56 20.10 22.46 7.57
CA SER A 56 20.97 23.02 6.52
C SER A 56 20.86 24.54 6.33
N GLU A 57 19.93 25.25 6.99
CA GLU A 57 19.71 26.69 6.75
C GLU A 57 20.14 27.63 7.90
N ALA A 58 20.69 27.16 9.00
CA ALA A 58 21.37 28.04 9.97
C ALA A 58 22.32 27.21 10.87
N PRO A 59 23.58 27.63 11.11
CA PRO A 59 24.01 29.02 11.27
C PRO A 59 25.35 29.35 10.57
N ALA A 60 25.39 30.35 9.69
CA ALA A 60 26.63 31.03 9.32
C ALA A 60 26.70 32.35 10.08
N ALA A 61 27.62 32.39 11.05
CA ALA A 61 27.96 33.54 11.88
C ALA A 61 28.50 34.73 11.05
N GLY A 62 28.26 35.94 11.56
CA GLY A 62 28.83 37.20 11.08
C GLY A 62 28.28 38.39 11.85
#